data_AF-A0A2T6KHE5-F1
#
_entry.id   AF-A0A2T6KHE5-F1
#
_cell.length_a   1.000
_cell.length_b   1.000
_cell.length_c   1.000
_cell.angle_alpha   90.00
_cell.angle_beta   90.00
_cell.angle_gamma   90.00
#
_symmetry.space_group_name_H-M   'P 1'
#
loop_
_entity.id
_entity.type
_entity.pdbx_description
1 polymer ?
#
loop_
_entity_poly.entity_id
_entity_poly.type
_entity_poly.pdbx_seq_one_letter_code
_entity_poly.pdbx_strand_id
1 'polypeptide(L)'
;MSVKPDHDGRLQMQDFKVAFDQLPDEQREALILVGASGFSYEDAGEMCGVATGTVKSRVNRARARLIELLHLDDDDALELTDNATMAVVGTPGLPS
;
A
#
# COMPACT_ATOMS: atom_id res chain seq x y z
N MET A 1 -33.51 6.46 -1.32
CA MET A 1 -32.59 5.45 -1.86
C MET A 1 -31.68 6.19 -2.84
N SER A 2 -30.49 6.61 -2.40
CA SER A 2 -29.56 7.40 -3.22
C SER A 2 -28.40 6.48 -3.60
N VAL A 3 -28.50 5.85 -4.76
CA VAL A 3 -27.36 5.19 -5.40
C VAL A 3 -26.45 6.31 -5.89
N LYS A 4 -25.31 6.51 -5.22
CA LYS A 4 -24.28 7.42 -5.73
C LYS A 4 -23.85 6.88 -7.10
N PRO A 5 -23.89 7.72 -8.15
CA PRO A 5 -23.70 7.25 -9.51
C PRO A 5 -22.26 6.74 -9.70
N ASP A 6 -22.09 5.69 -10.49
CA ASP A 6 -20.81 5.04 -10.86
C ASP A 6 -19.68 5.99 -11.31
N HIS A 7 -20.01 7.25 -11.60
CA HIS A 7 -19.07 8.32 -11.91
C HIS A 7 -18.14 8.68 -10.74
N ASP A 8 -18.61 8.56 -9.49
CA ASP A 8 -17.82 8.87 -8.30
C ASP A 8 -16.61 7.91 -8.17
N GLY A 9 -16.86 6.60 -8.33
CA GLY A 9 -15.80 5.59 -8.28
C GLY A 9 -14.81 5.69 -9.44
N ARG A 10 -15.25 6.05 -10.65
CA ARG A 10 -14.36 6.26 -11.81
C ARG A 10 -13.44 7.47 -11.62
N LEU A 11 -13.95 8.54 -11.01
CA LEU A 11 -13.17 9.73 -10.69
C LEU A 11 -12.11 9.40 -9.61
N GLN A 12 -12.53 8.75 -8.51
CA GLN A 12 -11.62 8.30 -7.45
C GLN A 12 -10.50 7.38 -7.96
N MET A 13 -10.82 6.47 -8.88
CA MET A 13 -9.83 5.56 -9.46
C MET A 13 -8.85 6.28 -10.41
N GLN A 14 -9.31 7.32 -11.13
CA GLN A 14 -8.45 8.15 -11.95
C GLN A 14 -7.53 9.02 -11.10
N ASP A 15 -8.04 9.62 -10.03
CA ASP A 15 -7.27 10.42 -9.07
C ASP A 15 -6.22 9.56 -8.36
N PHE A 16 -6.59 8.35 -7.93
CA PHE A 16 -5.65 7.37 -7.38
C PHE A 16 -4.54 7.06 -8.38
N LYS A 17 -4.88 6.78 -9.64
CA LYS A 17 -3.87 6.48 -10.67
C LYS A 17 -2.90 7.65 -10.84
N VAL A 18 -3.40 8.89 -10.90
CA VAL A 18 -2.56 10.09 -11.04
C VAL A 18 -1.67 10.27 -9.81
N ALA A 19 -2.18 10.07 -8.59
CA ALA A 19 -1.40 10.15 -7.36
C ALA A 19 -0.34 9.04 -7.28
N PHE A 20 -0.72 7.81 -7.62
CA PHE A 20 0.18 6.66 -7.71
C PHE A 20 1.29 6.88 -8.74
N ASP A 21 0.96 7.53 -9.85
CA ASP A 21 1.91 7.94 -10.88
C ASP A 21 2.93 8.98 -10.45
N GLN A 22 2.71 9.68 -9.33
CA GLN A 22 3.67 10.62 -8.75
C GLN A 22 4.62 9.98 -7.73
N LEU A 23 4.43 8.70 -7.38
CA LEU A 23 5.33 8.02 -6.47
C LEU A 23 6.69 7.74 -7.15
N PRO A 24 7.81 7.91 -6.43
CA PRO A 24 9.12 7.43 -6.88
C PRO A 24 9.06 5.93 -7.21
N ASP A 25 9.78 5.51 -8.25
CA ASP A 25 9.73 4.14 -8.77
C ASP A 25 9.97 3.09 -7.69
N GLU A 26 10.96 3.32 -6.81
CA GLU A 26 11.27 2.41 -5.71
C GLU A 26 10.16 2.28 -4.65
N GLN A 27 9.38 3.35 -4.43
CA GLN A 27 8.27 3.36 -3.48
C GLN A 27 7.05 2.67 -4.08
N ARG A 28 6.80 2.94 -5.37
CA ARG A 28 5.75 2.31 -6.15
C ARG A 28 5.97 0.82 -6.29
N GLU A 29 7.18 0.38 -6.66
CA GLU A 29 7.54 -1.02 -6.79
C GLU A 29 7.32 -1.76 -5.46
N ALA A 30 7.82 -1.21 -4.35
CA ALA A 30 7.62 -1.79 -3.03
C ALA A 30 6.12 -1.89 -2.66
N LEU A 31 5.32 -0.88 -2.99
CA LEU A 31 3.89 -0.87 -2.73
C LEU A 31 3.12 -1.87 -3.61
N ILE A 32 3.54 -2.10 -4.86
CA ILE A 32 2.96 -3.13 -5.74
C ILE A 32 3.28 -4.52 -5.21
N LEU A 33 4.53 -4.77 -4.83
CA LEU A 33 4.94 -6.10 -4.36
C LEU A 33 4.21 -6.49 -3.08
N VAL A 34 4.20 -5.61 -2.08
CA VAL A 34 3.57 -5.90 -0.79
C VAL A 34 2.05 -5.74 -0.84
N GLY A 35 1.56 -4.64 -1.42
CA GLY A 35 0.14 -4.28 -1.37
C GLY A 35 -0.71 -4.97 -2.43
N ALA A 36 -0.27 -4.98 -3.69
CA ALA A 36 -1.06 -5.53 -4.79
C ALA A 36 -0.76 -7.01 -5.05
N SER A 37 0.50 -7.43 -4.88
CA SER A 37 0.96 -8.79 -5.17
C SER A 37 0.98 -9.69 -3.93
N GLY A 38 0.84 -9.12 -2.73
CA GLY A 38 0.76 -9.86 -1.47
C GLY A 38 2.07 -10.52 -1.03
N PHE A 39 3.22 -10.11 -1.56
CA PHE A 39 4.52 -10.59 -1.10
C PHE A 39 4.79 -10.14 0.34
N SER A 40 5.51 -10.97 1.09
CA SER A 40 6.06 -10.55 2.36
C SER A 40 7.08 -9.41 2.15
N TYR A 41 7.36 -8.64 3.20
CA TYR A 41 8.42 -7.63 3.14
C TYR A 41 9.81 -8.25 2.86
N GLU A 42 10.00 -9.51 3.25
CA GLU A 42 11.26 -10.25 3.06
C GLU A 42 11.41 -10.65 1.60
N ASP A 43 10.41 -11.29 1.01
CA ASP A 43 10.40 -11.67 -0.42
C ASP A 43 10.55 -10.45 -1.34
N ALA A 44 9.87 -9.35 -1.01
CA ALA A 44 10.01 -8.09 -1.75
C ALA A 44 11.43 -7.51 -1.63
N GLY A 45 12.08 -7.68 -0.48
CA GLY A 45 13.47 -7.27 -0.28
C GLY A 45 14.43 -8.07 -1.15
N GLU A 46 14.26 -9.39 -1.16
CA GLU A 46 15.05 -10.29 -2.02
C GLU A 46 14.86 -9.98 -3.51
N MET A 47 13.62 -9.75 -3.96
CA MET A 47 13.31 -9.44 -5.35
C MET A 47 13.88 -8.08 -5.80
N CYS A 48 13.82 -7.07 -4.93
CA CYS A 48 14.38 -5.74 -5.21
C CYS A 48 15.89 -5.63 -4.92
N GLY A 49 16.52 -6.66 -4.33
CA GLY A 49 17.92 -6.64 -3.92
C GLY A 49 18.23 -5.65 -2.78
N VAL A 50 17.28 -5.42 -1.86
CA VAL A 50 17.42 -4.48 -0.74
C VAL A 50 17.01 -5.13 0.60
N ALA A 51 17.45 -4.55 1.72
CA ALA A 51 17.05 -5.04 3.03
C ALA A 51 15.54 -4.89 3.30
N THR A 52 14.96 -5.83 4.05
CA THR A 52 13.53 -5.82 4.48
C THR A 52 13.12 -4.50 5.14
N GLY A 53 14.01 -3.89 5.93
CA GLY A 53 13.77 -2.57 6.54
C GLY A 53 13.62 -1.44 5.52
N THR A 54 14.35 -1.52 4.41
CA THR A 54 14.23 -0.58 3.28
C THR A 54 12.87 -0.70 2.61
N VAL A 55 12.38 -1.92 2.37
CA VAL A 55 11.05 -2.16 1.79
C VAL A 55 9.96 -1.57 2.68
N LYS A 56 9.99 -1.86 4.00
CA LYS A 56 9.06 -1.28 4.97
C LYS A 56 9.05 0.26 4.92
N SER A 57 10.25 0.87 4.86
CA SER A 57 10.36 2.34 4.78
C SER A 57 9.82 2.91 3.46
N ARG A 58 10.03 2.21 2.33
CA ARG A 58 9.50 2.59 1.02
C ARG A 58 7.98 2.51 0.98
N VAL A 59 7.40 1.42 1.48
CA VAL A 59 5.93 1.24 1.57
C VAL A 59 5.30 2.31 2.46
N ASN A 60 5.87 2.57 3.64
CA ASN A 60 5.34 3.59 4.55
C ASN A 60 5.36 4.99 3.92
N ARG A 61 6.47 5.37 3.28
CA ARG A 61 6.58 6.66 2.56
C ARG A 61 5.63 6.74 1.38
N ALA A 62 5.46 5.66 0.61
CA ALA A 62 4.52 5.58 -0.49
C ALA A 62 3.09 5.90 -0.03
N ARG A 63 2.65 5.26 1.07
CA ARG A 63 1.32 5.45 1.64
C ARG A 63 1.13 6.86 2.18
N ALA A 64 2.08 7.37 2.95
CA ALA A 64 2.04 8.75 3.45
C ALA A 64 1.91 9.75 2.28
N ARG A 65 2.66 9.52 1.20
CA ARG A 65 2.60 10.37 0.00
C ARG A 65 1.25 10.27 -0.72
N LEU A 66 0.66 9.08 -0.81
CA LEU A 66 -0.68 8.91 -1.39
C LEU A 66 -1.75 9.63 -0.57
N ILE A 67 -1.69 9.56 0.76
CA ILE A 67 -2.59 10.28 1.67
C ILE A 67 -2.50 11.80 1.40
N GLU A 68 -1.28 12.34 1.30
CA GLU A 68 -1.06 13.76 0.98
C GLU A 68 -1.62 14.15 -0.40
N LEU A 69 -1.38 13.33 -1.42
CA LEU A 69 -1.76 13.62 -2.81
C LEU A 69 -3.27 13.50 -3.05
N LEU A 70 -3.93 12.60 -2.32
CA LEU A 70 -5.36 12.34 -2.42
C LEU A 70 -6.19 13.15 -1.43
N HIS A 71 -5.53 13.92 -0.55
CA HIS A 71 -6.19 14.69 0.52
C HIS A 71 -7.13 13.81 1.35
N LEU A 72 -6.68 12.60 1.67
CA LEU A 72 -7.44 11.66 2.48
C LEU A 72 -7.45 12.13 3.94
N ASP A 73 -8.63 12.10 4.56
CA ASP A 73 -8.79 12.40 5.98
C ASP A 73 -8.19 11.25 6.83
N ASP A 74 -7.94 11.50 8.12
CA ASP A 74 -7.31 10.53 9.03
C ASP A 74 -8.04 9.17 9.08
N ASP A 75 -9.37 9.14 8.90
CA ASP A 75 -10.15 7.90 8.84
C ASP A 75 -9.83 7.06 7.58
N ASP A 76 -9.68 7.68 6.40
CA ASP A 76 -9.32 7.00 5.14
C ASP A 76 -7.85 6.56 5.12
N ALA A 77 -6.98 7.32 5.80
CA ALA A 77 -5.56 7.00 5.94
C ALA A 77 -5.35 5.69 6.71
N LEU A 78 -6.20 5.40 7.70
CA LEU A 78 -6.12 4.17 8.50
C LEU A 78 -6.41 2.93 7.64
N GLU A 79 -7.39 2.97 6.73
CA GLU A 79 -7.70 1.85 5.82
C GLU A 79 -6.52 1.50 4.88
N LEU A 80 -5.78 2.50 4.38
CA LEU A 80 -4.56 2.26 3.59
C LEU A 80 -3.47 1.57 4.40
N THR A 81 -3.46 1.74 5.72
CA THR A 81 -2.46 1.13 6.59
C THR A 81 -2.77 -0.33 6.91
N ASP A 82 -4.04 -0.70 7.00
CA ASP A 82 -4.49 -2.00 7.52
C ASP A 82 -4.16 -3.20 6.64
N ASN A 83 -4.05 -3.04 5.31
CA ASN A 83 -3.56 -4.12 4.44
C ASN A 83 -2.07 -4.48 4.66
N ALA A 84 -1.30 -3.68 5.39
CA ALA A 84 0.05 -4.08 5.86
C ALA A 84 0.06 -4.75 7.23
N THR A 85 -0.99 -4.59 8.03
CA THR A 85 -1.03 -5.07 9.42
C THR A 85 -1.52 -6.52 9.48
N MET A 86 -2.26 -6.99 8.48
CA MET A 86 -2.84 -8.35 8.45
C MET A 86 -1.83 -9.50 8.23
N ALA A 87 -0.56 -9.23 7.95
CA ALA A 87 0.48 -10.25 7.98
C ALA A 87 0.95 -10.61 9.42
N VAL A 88 0.43 -9.92 10.45
CA VAL A 88 0.87 -10.08 11.86
C VAL A 88 -0.05 -11.01 12.66
N VAL A 89 -1.15 -11.53 12.08
CA VAL A 89 -1.83 -12.71 12.67
C VAL A 89 -0.97 -13.93 12.33
N GLY A 90 0.05 -14.12 13.17
CA GLY A 90 1.06 -15.14 12.99
C GLY A 90 0.48 -16.54 12.79
N THR A 91 1.16 -17.30 11.96
CA THR A 91 1.28 -18.73 12.24
C THR A 91 2.38 -18.86 13.30
N PRO A 92 2.08 -19.11 14.59
CA PRO A 92 3.09 -19.65 15.47
C PRO A 92 3.27 -21.11 15.06
N GLY A 93 4.24 -21.36 14.18
CA GLY A 93 4.86 -22.68 14.12
C GLY A 93 5.51 -22.94 15.47
N LEU A 94 4.89 -23.77 16.30
CA LEU A 94 5.62 -24.44 17.37
C LEU A 94 6.51 -25.52 16.74
N PRO A 95 7.75 -25.71 17.24
CA PRO A 95 8.65 -26.75 16.75
C PRO A 95 8.23 -28.14 17.24
N SER A 96 8.38 -29.10 16.31
CA SER A 96 8.35 -30.58 16.42
C SER A 96 7.03 -31.25 16.78
#